data_AF-A0A529ZDG1-F1
#
_entry.id   AF-A0A529ZDG1-F1
#
_cell.length_a   1.000
_cell.length_b   1.000
_cell.length_c   1.000
_cell.angle_alpha   90.00
_cell.angle_beta   90.00
_cell.angle_gamma   90.00
#
_symmetry.space_group_name_H-M   'P 1'
#
loop_
_entity.id
_entity.type
_entity.pdbx_description
1 polymer ?
#
loop_
_entity_poly.entity_id
_entity_poly.type
_entity_poly.pdbx_seq_one_letter_code
_entity_poly.pdbx_strand_id
1 'polypeptide(L)'
;KRGLYIHVREAGGDAQFFFSLFPQSQPGSVLGGYMCGTAIIGPEAQPSFTRIIMVRLRDPVPGTSEWGGYLLPQGSLATDLAALGIAIEHPEAVDRLLGRFLGAD
;
A
#
# COMPACT_ATOMS: atom_id res chain seq x y z
N LYS A 1 -10.04 7.72 18.04
CA LYS A 1 -9.68 7.95 16.62
C LYS A 1 -10.03 9.41 16.28
N ARG A 2 -9.11 10.21 15.74
CA ARG A 2 -9.34 11.64 15.41
C ARG A 2 -9.57 11.77 13.90
N GLY A 3 -10.47 12.66 13.47
CA GLY A 3 -10.79 12.89 12.07
C GLY A 3 -11.22 14.34 11.84
N LEU A 4 -10.82 14.90 10.70
CA LEU A 4 -11.18 16.24 10.23
C LEU A 4 -11.29 16.18 8.71
N TYR A 5 -12.45 16.57 8.21
CA TYR A 5 -12.82 16.51 6.81
C TYR A 5 -13.26 17.90 6.36
N ILE A 6 -12.73 18.37 5.24
CA ILE A 6 -13.10 19.66 4.66
C ILE A 6 -13.60 19.41 3.25
N HIS A 7 -14.79 19.91 2.95
CA HIS A 7 -15.37 19.88 1.61
C HIS A 7 -15.47 21.31 1.11
N VAL A 8 -14.75 21.62 0.03
CA VAL A 8 -14.75 22.93 -0.61
C VAL A 8 -15.43 22.80 -1.96
N ARG A 9 -16.40 23.66 -2.24
CA ARG A 9 -17.10 23.75 -3.51
C ARG A 9 -16.95 25.15 -4.07
N GLU A 10 -16.64 25.24 -5.36
CA GLU A 10 -16.63 26.51 -6.06
C GLU A 10 -18.05 27.09 -6.14
N ALA A 11 -18.18 28.40 -5.91
CA ALA A 11 -19.45 29.08 -6.05
C ALA A 11 -19.77 29.31 -7.54
N GLY A 12 -20.80 28.63 -8.05
CA GLY A 12 -21.25 28.79 -9.43
C GLY A 12 -20.43 28.02 -10.48
N GLY A 13 -19.53 27.12 -10.05
CA GLY A 13 -18.77 26.22 -10.92
C GLY A 13 -18.90 24.75 -10.48
N ASP A 14 -18.20 23.87 -11.18
CA ASP A 14 -18.28 22.42 -10.97
C ASP A 14 -17.11 21.86 -10.11
N ALA A 15 -16.15 22.71 -9.72
CA ALA A 15 -15.00 22.25 -8.96
C ALA A 15 -15.37 21.90 -7.50
N GLN A 16 -14.94 20.71 -7.08
CA GLN A 16 -15.14 20.19 -5.72
C GLN A 16 -13.84 19.57 -5.21
N PHE A 17 -13.45 19.92 -3.98
CA PHE A 17 -12.29 19.36 -3.31
C PHE A 17 -12.68 18.75 -1.97
N PHE A 18 -12.16 17.56 -1.70
CA PHE A 18 -12.31 16.88 -0.42
C PHE A 18 -10.95 16.69 0.23
N PHE A 19 -10.78 17.21 1.45
CA PHE A 19 -9.57 17.07 2.24
C PHE A 19 -9.83 16.16 3.44
N SER A 20 -8.97 15.17 3.62
CA SER A 20 -8.92 14.35 4.84
C SER A 20 -7.59 14.59 5.54
N LEU A 21 -7.63 15.32 6.67
CA LEU A 21 -6.42 15.82 7.34
C LEU A 21 -5.80 14.83 8.34
N PHE A 22 -6.51 13.74 8.65
CA PHE A 22 -5.97 12.61 9.40
C PHE A 22 -6.14 11.37 8.51
N PRO A 23 -5.09 10.95 7.78
CA PRO A 23 -5.21 9.85 6.84
C PRO A 23 -5.64 8.58 7.58
N GLN A 24 -6.42 7.76 6.90
CA GLN A 24 -6.63 6.38 7.35
C GLN A 24 -5.25 5.72 7.48
N SER A 25 -5.02 4.99 8.57
CA SER A 25 -3.82 4.15 8.69
C SER A 25 -3.65 3.33 7.40
N GLN A 26 -2.41 3.13 6.94
CA GLN A 26 -2.14 2.23 5.83
C GLN A 26 -2.91 0.91 6.08
N PRO A 27 -3.74 0.44 5.13
CA PRO A 27 -3.73 0.68 3.69
C PRO A 27 -4.79 1.69 3.18
N GLY A 28 -5.55 2.34 4.06
CA GLY A 28 -6.80 3.03 3.68
C GLY A 28 -6.59 4.20 2.71
N SER A 29 -5.41 4.82 2.69
CA SER A 29 -5.05 5.88 1.75
C SER A 29 -4.83 5.38 0.31
N VAL A 30 -4.27 4.18 0.13
CA VAL A 30 -4.03 3.58 -1.19
C VAL A 30 -5.34 3.04 -1.77
N LEU A 31 -6.10 2.31 -0.96
CA LEU A 31 -7.38 1.74 -1.38
C LEU A 31 -8.45 2.82 -1.60
N GLY A 32 -8.41 3.91 -0.83
CA GLY A 32 -9.30 5.05 -1.00
C GLY A 32 -9.15 5.73 -2.37
N GLY A 33 -7.92 5.86 -2.88
CA GLY A 33 -7.67 6.43 -4.21
C GLY A 33 -8.19 5.52 -5.32
N TYR A 34 -7.95 4.21 -5.19
CA TYR A 34 -8.45 3.20 -6.12
C TYR A 34 -9.98 3.10 -6.12
N MET A 35 -10.62 3.14 -4.95
CA MET A 35 -12.08 2.94 -4.83
C MET A 35 -12.91 4.20 -5.10
N CYS A 36 -12.41 5.39 -4.79
CA CYS A 36 -13.19 6.62 -4.93
C CYS A 36 -13.08 7.23 -6.34
N GLY A 37 -12.18 6.74 -7.20
CA GLY A 37 -11.93 7.32 -8.52
C GLY A 37 -11.38 8.74 -8.46
N THR A 38 -10.85 9.17 -7.30
CA THR A 38 -10.32 10.52 -7.09
C THR A 38 -8.81 10.48 -6.92
N ALA A 39 -8.13 11.54 -7.35
CA ALA A 39 -6.73 11.74 -7.04
C ALA A 39 -6.58 12.05 -5.55
N ILE A 40 -5.90 11.16 -4.81
CA ILE A 40 -5.51 11.42 -3.42
C ILE A 40 -4.08 11.94 -3.43
N ILE A 41 -3.90 13.19 -3.03
CA ILE A 41 -2.58 13.83 -2.89
C ILE A 41 -2.18 13.71 -1.41
N GLY A 42 -1.18 12.87 -1.14
CA GLY A 42 -0.54 12.80 0.16
C GLY A 42 0.36 14.02 0.42
N PRO A 43 0.84 14.21 1.67
CA PRO A 43 1.78 15.29 1.99
C PRO A 43 3.07 15.22 1.14
N GLU A 44 3.48 14.00 0.77
CA GLU A 44 4.50 13.77 -0.25
C GLU A 44 3.81 13.55 -1.59
N ALA A 45 3.94 14.53 -2.49
CA ALA A 45 3.35 14.50 -3.83
C ALA A 45 4.14 13.56 -4.75
N GLN A 46 4.07 12.25 -4.48
CA GLN A 46 4.56 11.23 -5.38
C GLN A 46 3.41 10.68 -6.22
N PRO A 47 3.64 10.34 -7.51
CA PRO A 47 2.67 9.62 -8.30
C PRO A 47 2.23 8.35 -7.56
N SER A 48 0.92 8.22 -7.31
CA SER A 48 0.39 7.02 -6.66
C SER A 48 0.37 5.87 -7.67
N PHE A 49 1.51 5.19 -7.81
CA PHE A 49 1.59 3.92 -8.51
C PHE A 49 1.58 2.80 -7.49
N THR A 50 0.46 2.10 -7.39
CA THR A 50 0.36 0.91 -6.54
C THR A 50 0.72 -0.31 -7.36
N ARG A 51 1.80 -0.98 -6.99
CA ARG A 51 2.15 -2.30 -7.53
C ARG A 51 1.77 -3.34 -6.48
N ILE A 52 0.89 -4.25 -6.85
CA ILE A 52 0.36 -5.27 -5.95
C ILE A 52 0.98 -6.62 -6.32
N ILE A 53 1.53 -7.31 -5.32
CA ILE A 53 1.94 -8.71 -5.44
C ILE A 53 0.98 -9.54 -4.61
N MET A 54 0.42 -10.58 -5.24
CA MET A 54 -0.42 -11.56 -4.56
C MET A 54 0.35 -12.86 -4.40
N VAL A 55 0.60 -13.26 -3.16
CA VAL A 55 1.16 -14.57 -2.84
C VAL A 55 0.02 -15.47 -2.40
N ARG A 56 -0.29 -16.49 -3.21
CA ARG A 56 -1.29 -17.50 -2.85
C ARG A 56 -0.66 -18.56 -1.95
N LEU A 57 -1.16 -18.68 -0.73
CA LEU A 57 -0.82 -19.77 0.18
C LEU A 57 -1.77 -20.95 -0.07
N ARG A 58 -1.24 -22.18 -0.06
CA ARG A 58 -2.05 -23.39 -0.25
C ARG A 58 -2.87 -23.69 1.00
N ASP A 59 -2.26 -23.51 2.17
CA ASP A 59 -2.84 -23.78 3.48
C ASP A 59 -2.85 -22.50 4.33
N PRO A 60 -3.76 -22.38 5.31
CA PRO A 60 -3.75 -21.27 6.26
C PRO A 60 -2.44 -21.28 7.06
N VAL A 61 -1.74 -20.15 7.08
CA VAL A 61 -0.48 -20.01 7.82
C VAL A 61 -0.71 -19.18 9.08
N PRO A 62 -0.34 -19.68 10.28
CA PRO A 62 -0.42 -18.89 11.51
C PRO A 62 0.37 -17.58 11.42
N GLY A 63 -0.16 -16.49 11.97
CA GLY A 63 0.53 -15.19 11.98
C GLY A 63 0.30 -14.30 10.75
N THR A 64 -0.39 -14.78 9.71
CA THR A 64 -0.70 -13.95 8.52
C THR A 64 -1.53 -12.71 8.84
N SER A 65 -2.42 -12.80 9.84
CA SER A 65 -3.24 -11.66 10.30
C SER A 65 -2.42 -10.62 11.05
N GLU A 66 -1.32 -11.02 11.71
CA GLU A 66 -0.46 -10.13 12.49
C GLU A 66 0.59 -9.45 11.60
N TRP A 67 1.10 -10.16 10.59
CA TRP A 67 2.02 -9.60 9.58
C TRP A 67 1.41 -8.44 8.79
N GLY A 68 0.10 -8.47 8.54
CA GLY A 68 -0.63 -7.37 7.90
C GLY A 68 -0.40 -7.22 6.38
N GLY A 69 0.54 -7.97 5.79
CA GLY A 69 0.75 -8.04 4.35
C GLY A 69 1.44 -6.81 3.74
N TYR A 70 2.11 -6.00 4.55
CA TYR A 70 2.81 -4.79 4.09
C TYR A 70 4.29 -5.06 3.87
N LEU A 71 4.75 -4.80 2.65
CA LEU A 71 6.16 -4.68 2.37
C LEU A 71 6.62 -3.28 2.80
N LEU A 72 7.46 -3.21 3.85
CA LEU A 72 8.08 -1.96 4.27
C LEU A 72 9.06 -1.44 3.20
N PRO A 73 9.36 -0.13 3.18
CA PRO A 73 10.47 0.40 2.38
C PRO A 73 11.75 -0.39 2.65
N GLN A 74 12.45 -0.80 1.58
CA GLN A 74 13.65 -1.64 1.65
C GLN A 74 13.45 -3.00 2.35
N GLY A 75 12.18 -3.41 2.56
CA GLY A 75 11.83 -4.71 3.13
C GLY A 75 12.14 -5.86 2.19
N SER A 76 12.25 -7.06 2.76
CA SER A 76 12.53 -8.30 2.06
C SER A 76 11.28 -9.19 2.07
N LEU A 77 10.72 -9.44 0.88
CA LEU A 77 9.58 -10.36 0.75
C LEU A 77 9.99 -11.77 1.16
N ALA A 78 11.23 -12.17 0.86
CA ALA A 78 11.74 -13.46 1.26
C ALA A 78 11.80 -13.62 2.79
N THR A 79 12.19 -12.56 3.51
CA THR A 79 12.24 -12.55 4.98
C THR A 79 10.83 -12.62 5.58
N ASP A 80 9.89 -11.87 5.00
CA ASP A 80 8.48 -11.89 5.42
C ASP A 80 7.86 -13.29 5.25
N LEU A 81 8.10 -13.93 4.10
CA LEU A 81 7.64 -15.29 3.86
C LEU A 81 8.33 -16.32 4.78
N ALA A 82 9.62 -16.13 5.08
CA ALA A 82 10.33 -16.99 6.02
C ALA A 82 9.78 -16.87 7.46
N ALA A 83 9.36 -15.68 7.88
CA ALA A 83 8.70 -15.46 9.18
C ALA A 83 7.35 -16.20 9.28
N LEU A 84 6.71 -16.45 8.13
CA LEU A 84 5.52 -17.27 7.98
C LEU A 84 5.84 -18.78 7.80
N GLY A 85 7.10 -19.19 7.94
CA GLY A 85 7.54 -20.58 7.77
C GLY A 85 7.59 -21.05 6.31
N ILE A 86 7.54 -20.12 5.35
CA ILE A 86 7.61 -20.41 3.92
C ILE A 86 9.06 -20.23 3.47
N ALA A 87 9.78 -21.34 3.33
CA ALA A 87 11.15 -21.32 2.84
C ALA A 87 11.19 -21.07 1.32
N ILE A 88 12.01 -20.10 0.92
CA ILE A 88 12.34 -19.85 -0.49
C ILE A 88 13.79 -20.25 -0.71
N GLU A 89 14.03 -21.04 -1.76
CA GLU A 89 15.36 -21.60 -2.08
C GLU A 89 16.41 -20.52 -2.38
N HIS A 90 16.01 -19.44 -3.05
CA HIS A 90 16.89 -18.33 -3.43
C HIS A 90 16.29 -16.97 -2.99
N PRO A 91 16.36 -16.62 -1.70
CA PRO A 91 15.72 -15.41 -1.15
C PRO A 91 16.22 -14.13 -1.82
N GLU A 92 17.54 -14.03 -2.00
CA GLU A 92 18.25 -12.95 -2.71
C GLU A 92 17.72 -12.72 -4.15
N ALA A 93 17.36 -13.80 -4.85
CA ALA A 93 16.85 -13.71 -6.22
C ALA A 93 15.43 -13.14 -6.27
N VAL A 94 14.61 -13.46 -5.25
CA VAL A 94 13.25 -12.94 -5.10
C VAL A 94 13.30 -11.44 -4.80
N ASP A 95 14.14 -11.00 -3.88
CA ASP A 95 14.23 -9.58 -3.54
C ASP A 95 14.81 -8.75 -4.70
N ARG A 96 15.76 -9.29 -5.48
CA ARG A 96 16.20 -8.64 -6.74
C ARG A 96 15.09 -8.57 -7.80
N LEU A 97 14.24 -9.59 -7.90
CA LEU A 97 13.10 -9.56 -8.82
C LEU A 97 12.07 -8.53 -8.36
N LEU A 98 11.83 -8.45 -7.05
CA LEU A 98 10.95 -7.47 -6.42
C LEU A 98 11.45 -6.04 -6.65
N GLY A 99 12.74 -5.76 -6.45
CA GLY A 99 13.34 -4.45 -6.73
C GLY A 99 13.11 -3.99 -8.17
N ARG A 100 13.37 -4.89 -9.14
CA ARG A 100 13.10 -4.63 -10.58
C ARG A 100 11.61 -4.41 -10.84
N PHE A 101 10.74 -5.22 -10.25
CA PHE A 101 9.28 -5.05 -10.37
C PHE A 101 8.80 -3.73 -9.76
N LEU A 102 9.41 -3.27 -8.67
CA LEU A 102 9.16 -1.98 -8.03
C LEU A 102 9.89 -0.81 -8.70
N GLY A 103 10.67 -1.07 -9.76
CA GLY A 103 11.29 -0.02 -10.58
C GLY A 103 12.34 0.77 -9.81
N ALA A 104 12.93 0.12 -8.80
CA ALA A 104 14.14 0.60 -8.16
C ALA A 104 15.33 0.27 -9.07
N ASP A 105 15.47 1.05 -10.15
CA ASP A 105 16.73 1.21 -10.90
C ASP A 105 17.24 2.65 -10.66
#